data_AF-A0A3N5ZPH3-F1
#
_entry.id   AF-A0A3N5ZPH3-F1
#
_cell.length_a   1.000
_cell.length_b   1.000
_cell.length_c   1.000
_cell.angle_alpha   90.00
_cell.angle_beta   90.00
_cell.angle_gamma   90.00
#
_symmetry.space_group_name_H-M   'P 1'
#
loop_
_entity.id
_entity.type
_entity.pdbx_description
1 polymer ?
#
loop_
_entity_poly.entity_id
_entity_poly.type
_entity_poly.pdbx_seq_one_letter_code
_entity_poly.pdbx_strand_id
1 'polypeptide(L)'
;MQRHRTIGVGVGKIQVGGGAPVVVQSMANTDTTDVESTVRQNLQLARAGSEMLRITVNLPEAAEAVAAIKQRLVDAGCDAPLIGDFHYNGHLLL
;
A
#
# COMPACT_ATOMS: atom_id res chain seq x y z
N MET A 1 -5.22 -14.21 24.85
CA MET A 1 -6.45 -13.59 24.31
C MET A 1 -6.84 -14.34 23.04
N GLN A 2 -8.11 -14.74 22.87
CA GLN A 2 -8.56 -15.47 21.68
C GLN A 2 -8.95 -14.48 20.56
N ARG A 3 -8.50 -14.72 19.32
CA ARG A 3 -8.83 -13.85 18.17
C ARG A 3 -10.29 -14.04 17.74
N HIS A 4 -10.95 -12.97 17.30
CA HIS A 4 -12.28 -13.04 16.68
C HIS A 4 -12.21 -13.88 15.39
N ARG A 5 -13.21 -14.75 15.17
CA ARG A 5 -13.27 -15.58 13.95
C ARG A 5 -13.75 -14.73 12.78
N THR A 6 -12.91 -14.59 11.76
CA THR A 6 -13.20 -13.80 10.55
C THR A 6 -13.00 -14.63 9.29
N ILE A 7 -13.57 -14.17 8.17
CA ILE A 7 -13.23 -14.66 6.85
C ILE A 7 -11.85 -14.10 6.49
N GLY A 8 -10.99 -14.93 5.90
CA GLY A 8 -9.68 -14.49 5.42
C GLY A 8 -9.79 -13.76 4.08
N VAL A 9 -9.05 -12.67 3.92
CA VAL A 9 -9.00 -11.86 2.70
C VAL A 9 -7.55 -11.78 2.23
N GLY A 10 -7.31 -12.10 0.96
CA GLY A 10 -6.00 -11.94 0.32
C GLY A 10 -5.78 -10.48 -0.10
N VAL A 11 -4.65 -9.91 0.32
CA VAL A 11 -4.15 -8.60 -0.12
C VAL A 11 -2.78 -8.82 -0.74
N GLY A 12 -2.72 -8.96 -2.07
CA GLY A 12 -1.54 -9.48 -2.75
C GLY A 12 -1.16 -10.86 -2.20
N LYS A 13 0.06 -11.01 -1.67
CA LYS A 13 0.55 -12.24 -1.05
C LYS A 13 0.19 -12.40 0.44
N ILE A 14 -0.48 -11.42 1.05
CA ILE A 14 -0.75 -11.39 2.49
C ILE A 14 -2.18 -11.84 2.78
N GLN A 15 -2.34 -12.71 3.79
CA GLN A 15 -3.64 -13.12 4.31
C GLN A 15 -4.03 -12.26 5.50
N VAL A 16 -5.14 -11.51 5.41
CA VAL A 16 -5.71 -10.75 6.52
C VAL A 16 -6.92 -11.49 7.08
N GLY A 17 -6.96 -11.73 8.39
CA GLY A 17 -8.05 -12.48 9.03
C GLY A 17 -7.94 -13.99 8.80
N GLY A 18 -9.04 -14.73 9.05
CA GLY A 18 -9.05 -16.19 8.87
C GLY A 18 -8.09 -16.96 9.79
N GLY A 19 -7.68 -16.36 10.91
CA GLY A 19 -6.71 -16.94 11.85
C GLY A 19 -5.25 -16.53 11.61
N ALA A 20 -4.95 -15.83 10.51
CA ALA A 20 -3.62 -15.31 10.22
C ALA A 20 -3.12 -14.33 11.32
N PRO A 21 -1.79 -14.11 11.43
CA PRO A 21 -1.22 -13.06 12.28
C PRO A 21 -1.85 -11.68 12.05
N VAL A 22 -1.76 -10.80 13.06
CA VAL A 22 -2.16 -9.39 12.87
C VAL A 22 -1.10 -8.75 11.98
N VAL A 23 -1.52 -8.21 10.84
CA VAL A 23 -0.65 -7.60 9.84
C VAL A 23 -0.41 -6.14 10.18
N VAL A 24 0.83 -5.68 10.08
CA VAL A 24 1.22 -4.28 10.26
C VAL A 24 1.18 -3.55 8.92
N GLN A 25 0.49 -2.41 8.90
CA GLN A 25 0.35 -1.54 7.74
C GLN A 25 0.77 -0.12 8.13
N SER A 26 1.29 0.63 7.15
CA SER A 26 1.56 2.06 7.27
C SER A 26 1.12 2.83 6.02
N MET A 27 1.10 4.15 6.12
CA MET A 27 0.75 5.04 5.01
C MET A 27 1.88 6.04 4.76
N ALA A 28 2.25 6.22 3.51
CA ALA A 28 3.14 7.29 3.09
C ALA A 28 2.45 8.66 3.27
N ASN A 29 3.22 9.69 3.59
CA ASN A 29 2.74 11.07 3.74
C ASN A 29 3.41 12.04 2.75
N THR A 30 4.13 11.51 1.76
CA THR A 30 4.63 12.25 0.61
C THR A 30 3.51 12.54 -0.38
N ASP A 31 3.72 13.53 -1.25
CA ASP A 31 2.87 13.72 -2.41
C ASP A 31 3.06 12.53 -3.38
N THR A 32 1.99 11.80 -3.67
CA THR A 32 2.04 10.62 -4.56
C THR A 32 2.52 10.99 -5.97
N THR A 33 2.32 12.24 -6.41
CA THR A 33 2.84 12.71 -7.71
C THR A 33 4.38 12.77 -7.72
N ASP A 34 5.02 12.93 -6.56
CA ASP A 34 6.45 12.75 -6.38
C ASP A 34 6.77 11.25 -6.20
N VAL A 35 6.97 10.60 -7.34
CA VAL A 35 7.31 9.18 -7.44
C VAL A 35 8.57 8.83 -6.64
N GLU A 36 9.61 9.66 -6.69
CA GLU A 36 10.89 9.36 -6.05
C GLU A 36 10.76 9.41 -4.53
N SER A 37 10.19 10.49 -4.00
CA SER A 37 10.00 10.64 -2.56
C SER A 37 9.05 9.58 -2.01
N THR A 38 7.98 9.26 -2.75
CA THR A 38 7.02 8.22 -2.36
C THR A 38 7.65 6.83 -2.36
N VAL A 39 8.43 6.46 -3.38
CA VAL A 39 9.16 5.18 -3.39
C VAL A 39 10.14 5.11 -2.22
N ARG A 40 10.93 6.16 -2.00
CA ARG A 40 11.92 6.20 -0.92
C ARG A 40 11.27 6.01 0.45
N GLN A 41 10.17 6.69 0.73
CA GLN A 41 9.46 6.53 1.99
C GLN A 41 8.83 5.15 2.12
N ASN A 42 8.21 4.63 1.07
CA ASN A 42 7.62 3.28 1.06
C ASN A 42 8.66 2.19 1.35
N LEU A 43 9.87 2.31 0.79
CA LEU A 43 10.99 1.41 1.12
C LEU A 43 11.43 1.54 2.58
N GLN A 44 11.44 2.75 3.15
CA GLN A 44 11.75 2.96 4.56
C GLN A 44 10.70 2.30 5.47
N LEU A 45 9.41 2.46 5.14
CA LEU A 45 8.30 1.84 5.86
C LEU A 45 8.37 0.31 5.81
N ALA A 46 8.63 -0.26 4.63
CA ALA A 46 8.81 -1.70 4.48
C ALA A 46 10.01 -2.21 5.30
N ARG A 47 11.15 -1.51 5.26
CA ARG A 47 12.34 -1.84 6.08
C ARG A 47 12.08 -1.73 7.58
N ALA A 48 11.19 -0.83 8.00
CA ALA A 48 10.76 -0.69 9.39
C ALA A 48 9.78 -1.78 9.85
N GLY A 49 9.38 -2.69 8.95
CA GLY A 49 8.49 -3.82 9.27
C GLY A 49 7.04 -3.63 8.83
N SER A 50 6.74 -2.61 8.03
CA SER A 50 5.42 -2.49 7.42
C SER A 50 5.22 -3.56 6.34
N GLU A 51 4.23 -4.43 6.53
CA GLU A 51 3.95 -5.54 5.62
C GLU A 51 3.09 -5.08 4.43
N MET A 52 2.33 -3.99 4.59
CA MET A 52 1.48 -3.38 3.58
C MET A 52 1.62 -1.87 3.56
N LEU A 53 1.61 -1.30 2.36
CA LEU A 53 1.92 0.11 2.13
C LEU A 53 0.71 0.81 1.54
N ARG A 54 0.30 1.94 2.13
CA ARG A 54 -0.80 2.77 1.62
C ARG A 54 -0.31 4.12 1.11
N ILE A 55 -0.85 4.58 -0.02
CA ILE A 55 -0.59 5.90 -0.61
C ILE A 55 -1.91 6.60 -0.93
N THR A 56 -1.92 7.94 -0.91
CA THR A 56 -3.11 8.71 -1.35
C THR A 56 -3.26 8.66 -2.87
N VAL A 57 -4.48 8.54 -3.36
CA VAL A 57 -4.83 8.64 -4.79
C VAL A 57 -6.01 9.58 -4.93
N ASN A 58 -5.69 10.88 -4.97
CA ASN A 58 -6.65 11.97 -4.83
C ASN A 58 -6.86 12.79 -6.12
N LEU A 59 -5.98 12.68 -7.10
CA LEU A 59 -5.99 13.43 -8.36
C LEU A 59 -5.53 12.52 -9.52
N PRO A 60 -5.86 12.85 -10.79
CA PRO A 60 -5.42 12.07 -11.95
C PRO A 60 -3.90 11.84 -12.00
N GLU A 61 -3.10 12.86 -11.69
CA GLU A 61 -1.64 12.78 -11.70
C GLU A 61 -1.11 11.80 -10.64
N ALA A 62 -1.78 11.74 -9.49
CA ALA A 62 -1.46 10.76 -8.44
C ALA A 62 -1.80 9.33 -8.89
N ALA A 63 -2.92 9.15 -9.61
CA ALA A 63 -3.31 7.85 -10.17
C ALA A 63 -2.31 7.38 -11.25
N GLU A 64 -1.88 8.27 -12.14
CA GLU A 64 -0.86 8.00 -13.16
C GLU A 64 0.48 7.59 -12.53
N ALA A 65 0.85 8.18 -11.39
CA ALA A 65 2.10 7.87 -10.69
C ALA A 65 2.13 6.46 -10.06
N VAL A 66 0.97 5.84 -9.76
CA VAL A 66 0.88 4.56 -9.03
C VAL A 66 1.65 3.45 -9.74
N ALA A 67 1.55 3.35 -11.07
CA ALA A 67 2.22 2.31 -11.84
C ALA A 67 3.75 2.43 -11.74
N ALA A 68 4.27 3.65 -11.85
CA ALA A 68 5.71 3.93 -11.73
C ALA A 68 6.21 3.64 -10.30
N ILE A 69 5.45 4.02 -9.27
CA ILE A 69 5.77 3.72 -7.87
C ILE A 69 5.83 2.20 -7.67
N LYS A 70 4.80 1.46 -8.12
CA LYS A 70 4.75 0.01 -7.94
C LYS A 70 5.92 -0.68 -8.63
N GLN A 71 6.24 -0.29 -9.87
CA GLN A 71 7.36 -0.87 -10.61
C GLN A 71 8.69 -0.64 -9.88
N ARG A 72 8.97 0.60 -9.44
CA ARG A 72 10.20 0.92 -8.72
C ARG A 72 10.33 0.20 -7.38
N LEU A 73 9.21 -0.03 -6.67
CA LEU A 73 9.23 -0.86 -5.45
C LEU A 73 9.61 -2.31 -5.77
N VAL A 74 9.03 -2.89 -6.83
CA VAL A 74 9.35 -4.25 -7.28
C VAL A 74 10.82 -4.35 -7.72
N ASP A 75 11.31 -3.40 -8.51
CA ASP A 75 12.71 -3.35 -8.97
C ASP A 75 13.69 -3.25 -7.80
N ALA A 76 13.28 -2.61 -6.70
CA ALA A 76 14.04 -2.51 -5.45
C ALA A 76 13.88 -3.74 -4.53
N GLY A 77 13.20 -4.81 -4.98
CA GLY A 77 12.97 -6.02 -4.21
C GLY A 77 11.90 -5.89 -3.11
N CYS A 78 11.07 -4.84 -3.15
CA CYS A 78 9.96 -4.64 -2.24
C CYS A 78 8.65 -5.10 -2.89
N ASP A 79 8.16 -6.26 -2.47
CA ASP A 79 6.93 -6.88 -2.98
C ASP A 79 5.72 -6.69 -2.04
N ALA A 80 5.81 -5.75 -1.10
CA ALA A 80 4.70 -5.35 -0.25
C ALA A 80 3.48 -4.93 -1.11
N PRO A 81 2.25 -5.32 -0.72
CA PRO A 81 1.04 -4.83 -1.37
C PRO A 81 0.91 -3.31 -1.24
N LEU A 82 0.46 -2.67 -2.31
CA LEU A 82 0.23 -1.22 -2.38
C LEU A 82 -1.29 -0.96 -2.37
N ILE A 83 -1.76 -0.22 -1.37
CA ILE A 83 -3.17 0.17 -1.19
C ILE A 83 -3.34 1.62 -1.64
N GLY A 84 -4.29 1.86 -2.53
CA GLY A 84 -4.72 3.21 -2.91
C GLY A 84 -5.79 3.74 -1.96
N ASP A 85 -5.57 4.93 -1.42
CA ASP A 85 -6.51 5.63 -0.54
C ASP A 85 -7.26 6.71 -1.33
N PHE A 86 -8.54 6.44 -1.63
CA PHE A 86 -9.38 7.29 -2.47
C PHE A 86 -10.42 8.03 -1.64
N HIS A 87 -10.63 9.32 -1.93
CA HIS A 87 -11.66 10.13 -1.31
C HIS A 87 -12.44 10.92 -2.37
N TYR A 88 -13.77 10.82 -2.34
CA TYR A 88 -14.73 11.53 -3.21
C TYR A 88 -14.71 11.13 -4.70
N ASN A 89 -13.55 11.01 -5.34
CA ASN A 89 -13.40 10.87 -6.79
C ASN A 89 -12.84 9.52 -7.25
N GLY A 90 -12.74 8.52 -6.37
CA GLY A 90 -12.21 7.20 -6.75
C GLY A 90 -12.93 6.54 -7.93
N HIS A 91 -14.23 6.78 -8.09
CA HIS A 91 -15.03 6.29 -9.21
C HIS A 91 -14.69 6.94 -10.58
N LEU A 92 -13.92 8.04 -10.58
CA LEU A 92 -13.41 8.68 -11.80
C LEU A 92 -11.95 8.30 -12.09
N LEU A 93 -11.22 7.84 -11.06
CA LEU A 93 -9.79 7.54 -11.14
C LEU A 93 -9.49 6.04 -11.34
N LEU A 94 -10.51 5.18 -11.18
CA LEU A 94 -10.46 3.72 -11.39
C LEU A 94 -11.07 3.34 -12.74
#